data_AF-A0A662SF91-F1
#
_entry.id   AF-A0A662SF91-F1
#
_cell.length_a   1.000
_cell.length_b   1.000
_cell.length_c   1.000
_cell.angle_alpha   90.00
_cell.angle_beta   90.00
_cell.angle_gamma   90.00
#
_symmetry.space_group_name_H-M   'P 1'
#
loop_
_entity.id
_entity.type
_entity.pdbx_description
1 polymer ?
#
loop_
_entity_poly.entity_id
_entity_poly.type
_entity_poly.pdbx_seq_one_letter_code
_entity_poly.pdbx_strand_id
1 'polypeptide(L)'
;AEEIWEKLGNKSFISLENWPEPETELIDGNVEKAYATVLQVVEDANQILNVIKGEKPKKLYVYVASAWKYDALEKLKVERPVTLGKLMGQLKDYLRKYGREAETIAKEVARREGKWPYSTREAEVEMLKTLRQMIIDRTGVEDIKIVEEEKATYDPMGKAARALPGKPALYLE
;
A
#
# COMPACT_ATOMS: atom_id res chain seq x y z
N ALA A 1 -19.60 -0.77 -30.39
CA ALA A 1 -20.18 -1.46 -29.22
C ALA A 1 -20.82 -2.77 -29.65
N GLU A 2 -21.77 -2.72 -30.60
CA GLU A 2 -22.44 -3.92 -31.14
C GLU A 2 -21.47 -4.99 -31.66
N GLU A 3 -20.49 -4.61 -32.48
CA GLU A 3 -19.52 -5.57 -33.02
C GLU A 3 -18.67 -6.28 -31.94
N ILE A 4 -18.44 -5.64 -30.79
CA ILE A 4 -17.72 -6.26 -29.67
C ILE A 4 -18.66 -7.21 -28.93
N TRP A 5 -19.92 -6.80 -28.75
CA TRP A 5 -20.95 -7.61 -28.11
C TRP A 5 -21.20 -8.94 -28.87
N GLU A 6 -21.30 -8.86 -30.20
CA GLU A 6 -21.41 -10.03 -31.07
C GLU A 6 -20.15 -10.90 -31.00
N LYS A 7 -18.95 -10.30 -31.03
CA LYS A 7 -17.67 -11.02 -30.89
C LYS A 7 -17.49 -11.74 -29.56
N LEU A 8 -18.12 -11.23 -28.49
CA LEU A 8 -18.16 -11.90 -27.18
C LEU A 8 -19.11 -13.11 -27.16
N GLY A 9 -19.83 -13.36 -28.26
CA GLY A 9 -20.74 -14.50 -28.43
C GLY A 9 -22.20 -14.20 -28.07
N ASN A 10 -22.53 -12.93 -27.80
CA ASN A 10 -23.89 -12.53 -27.50
C ASN A 10 -24.72 -12.44 -28.78
N LYS A 11 -26.02 -12.79 -28.67
CA LYS A 11 -26.93 -12.87 -29.82
C LYS A 11 -27.94 -11.72 -29.90
N SER A 12 -28.08 -10.97 -28.81
CA SER A 12 -28.95 -9.80 -28.70
C SER A 12 -28.21 -8.54 -29.15
N PHE A 13 -28.95 -7.43 -29.34
CA PHE A 13 -28.35 -6.12 -29.51
C PHE A 13 -27.99 -5.53 -28.15
N ILE A 14 -26.77 -5.03 -27.97
CA ILE A 14 -26.34 -4.43 -26.70
C ILE A 14 -27.23 -3.24 -26.29
N SER A 15 -27.83 -2.54 -27.26
CA SER A 15 -28.75 -1.42 -27.00
C SER A 15 -30.06 -1.82 -26.33
N LEU A 16 -30.40 -3.11 -26.34
CA LEU A 16 -31.61 -3.67 -25.73
C LEU A 16 -31.33 -4.35 -24.37
N GLU A 17 -30.05 -4.48 -24.00
CA GLU A 17 -29.66 -5.12 -22.75
C GLU A 17 -29.83 -4.18 -21.55
N ASN A 18 -30.01 -4.77 -20.38
CA ASN A 18 -30.10 -4.02 -19.13
C ASN A 18 -28.75 -3.38 -18.79
N TRP A 19 -28.81 -2.24 -18.11
CA TRP A 19 -27.62 -1.63 -17.55
C TRP A 19 -26.99 -2.59 -16.51
N PRO A 20 -25.66 -2.80 -16.53
CA PRO A 20 -25.02 -3.73 -15.60
C PRO A 20 -25.19 -3.25 -14.15
N GLU A 21 -25.63 -4.16 -13.30
CA GLU A 21 -25.76 -3.94 -11.86
C GLU A 21 -24.50 -4.44 -11.14
N PRO A 22 -24.07 -3.76 -10.07
CA PRO A 22 -22.89 -4.19 -9.31
C PRO A 22 -23.18 -5.49 -8.56
N GLU A 23 -22.31 -6.48 -8.73
CA GLU A 23 -22.27 -7.66 -7.88
C GLU A 23 -21.63 -7.30 -6.54
N THR A 24 -22.48 -6.96 -5.56
CA THR A 24 -22.04 -6.45 -4.24
C THR A 24 -21.13 -7.42 -3.48
N GLU A 25 -21.24 -8.73 -3.75
CA GLU A 25 -20.39 -9.78 -3.17
C GLU A 25 -18.94 -9.73 -3.64
N LEU A 26 -18.68 -9.13 -4.82
CA LEU A 26 -17.33 -8.99 -5.37
C LEU A 26 -16.63 -7.71 -4.88
N ILE A 27 -17.32 -6.85 -4.12
CA ILE A 27 -16.75 -5.59 -3.61
C ILE A 27 -15.98 -5.87 -2.33
N ASP A 28 -14.65 -5.90 -2.44
CA ASP A 28 -13.75 -6.08 -1.31
C ASP A 28 -12.84 -4.85 -1.12
N GLY A 29 -13.20 -4.02 -0.15
CA GLY A 29 -12.42 -2.82 0.19
C GLY A 29 -11.03 -3.10 0.78
N ASN A 30 -10.76 -4.31 1.26
CA ASN A 30 -9.43 -4.71 1.70
C ASN A 30 -8.53 -4.99 0.48
N VAL A 31 -9.06 -5.69 -0.52
CA VAL A 31 -8.39 -5.95 -1.80
C VAL A 31 -8.12 -4.64 -2.56
N GLU A 32 -9.11 -3.74 -2.63
CA GLU A 32 -8.95 -2.43 -3.27
C GLU A 32 -7.80 -1.62 -2.65
N LYS A 33 -7.71 -1.58 -1.32
CA LYS A 33 -6.63 -0.86 -0.62
C LYS A 33 -5.27 -1.53 -0.80
N ALA A 34 -5.22 -2.86 -0.83
CA ALA A 34 -3.99 -3.59 -1.11
C ALA A 34 -3.51 -3.29 -2.54
N TYR A 35 -4.43 -3.27 -3.51
CA TYR A 35 -4.12 -2.90 -4.89
C TYR A 35 -3.65 -1.44 -5.00
N ALA A 36 -4.32 -0.52 -4.32
CA ALA A 36 -3.89 0.88 -4.24
C ALA A 36 -2.47 1.02 -3.67
N THR A 37 -2.10 0.18 -2.69
CA THR A 37 -0.74 0.14 -2.14
C THR A 37 0.28 -0.26 -3.20
N VAL A 38 -0.03 -1.25 -4.05
CA VAL A 38 0.84 -1.61 -5.19
C VAL A 38 1.02 -0.45 -6.17
N LEU A 39 -0.07 0.24 -6.51
CA LEU A 39 -0.01 1.40 -7.40
C LEU A 39 0.87 2.51 -6.83
N GLN A 40 0.76 2.79 -5.52
CA GLN A 40 1.62 3.76 -4.83
C GLN A 40 3.09 3.32 -4.86
N VAL A 41 3.39 2.04 -4.64
CA VAL A 41 4.77 1.53 -4.74
C VAL A 41 5.35 1.75 -6.13
N VAL A 42 4.58 1.51 -7.19
CA VAL A 42 5.01 1.77 -8.58
C VAL A 42 5.28 3.26 -8.79
N GLU A 43 4.40 4.13 -8.29
CA GLU A 43 4.58 5.58 -8.42
C GLU A 43 5.82 6.06 -7.67
N ASP A 44 5.96 5.68 -6.40
CA ASP A 44 7.08 6.08 -5.54
C ASP A 44 8.42 5.55 -6.09
N ALA A 45 8.46 4.30 -6.58
CA ALA A 45 9.64 3.74 -7.23
C ALA A 45 10.03 4.54 -8.47
N ASN A 46 9.07 4.87 -9.33
CA ASN A 46 9.32 5.68 -10.52
C ASN A 46 9.79 7.10 -10.18
N GLN A 47 9.24 7.73 -9.15
CA GLN A 47 9.71 9.03 -8.66
C GLN A 47 11.18 8.96 -8.22
N ILE A 48 11.58 7.92 -7.48
CA ILE A 48 12.98 7.73 -7.07
C ILE A 48 13.87 7.50 -8.29
N LEU A 49 13.48 6.60 -9.20
CA LEU A 49 14.22 6.30 -10.43
C LEU A 49 14.45 7.52 -11.30
N ASN A 50 13.47 8.43 -11.39
CA ASN A 50 13.56 9.65 -12.19
C ASN A 50 14.53 10.69 -11.61
N VAL A 51 14.83 10.62 -10.30
CA VAL A 51 15.73 11.56 -9.62
C VAL A 51 17.17 11.05 -9.62
N ILE A 52 17.38 9.74 -9.66
CA ILE A 52 18.71 9.13 -9.68
C ILE A 52 19.43 9.51 -10.99
N LYS A 53 20.64 10.05 -10.85
CA LYS A 53 21.53 10.35 -11.98
C LYS A 53 22.60 9.26 -12.06
N GLY A 54 22.80 8.68 -13.25
CA GLY A 54 23.83 7.66 -13.50
C GLY A 54 23.24 6.30 -13.86
N GLU A 55 23.91 5.24 -13.41
CA GLU A 55 23.45 3.87 -13.63
C GLU A 55 22.09 3.64 -12.95
N LYS A 56 21.15 3.06 -13.69
CA LYS A 56 19.82 2.79 -13.15
C LYS A 56 19.89 1.59 -12.22
N PRO A 57 19.29 1.67 -11.03
CA PRO A 57 19.22 0.54 -10.11
C PRO A 57 18.41 -0.59 -10.76
N LYS A 58 18.87 -1.81 -10.52
CA LYS A 58 18.34 -3.04 -11.12
C LYS A 58 17.40 -3.77 -10.17
N LYS A 59 17.51 -3.54 -8.86
CA LYS A 59 16.72 -4.24 -7.85
C LYS A 59 15.94 -3.27 -7.00
N LEU A 60 14.67 -3.60 -6.77
CA LEU A 60 13.77 -2.88 -5.87
C LEU A 60 13.47 -3.73 -4.63
N TYR A 61 13.77 -3.19 -3.47
CA TYR A 61 13.40 -3.73 -2.17
C TYR A 61 12.18 -2.98 -1.66
N VAL A 62 11.11 -3.72 -1.39
CA VAL A 62 9.84 -3.22 -0.85
C VAL A 62 9.71 -3.75 0.57
N TYR A 63 9.86 -2.86 1.55
CA TYR A 63 9.71 -3.20 2.96
C TYR A 63 8.27 -2.96 3.40
N VAL A 64 7.58 -4.01 3.80
CA VAL A 64 6.22 -3.94 4.36
C VAL A 64 6.30 -3.75 5.86
N ALA A 65 5.47 -2.86 6.40
CA ALA A 65 5.49 -2.51 7.82
C ALA A 65 5.35 -3.75 8.73
N SER A 66 5.92 -3.62 9.92
CA SER A 66 5.80 -4.58 11.03
C SER A 66 4.36 -4.68 11.53
N ALA A 67 3.99 -5.85 12.06
CA ALA A 67 2.62 -6.13 12.52
C ALA A 67 2.10 -5.09 13.51
N TRP A 68 2.96 -4.67 14.45
CA TRP A 68 2.55 -3.73 15.50
C TRP A 68 2.09 -2.38 14.94
N LYS A 69 2.57 -1.96 13.76
CA LYS A 69 2.16 -0.71 13.11
C LYS A 69 0.72 -0.79 12.59
N TYR A 70 0.31 -1.97 12.10
CA TYR A 70 -1.09 -2.24 11.75
C TYR A 70 -1.95 -2.28 13.01
N ASP A 71 -1.54 -3.01 14.04
CA ASP A 71 -2.25 -3.06 15.32
C ASP A 71 -2.44 -1.67 15.96
N ALA A 72 -1.43 -0.81 15.83
CA ALA A 72 -1.48 0.56 16.32
C ALA A 72 -2.56 1.36 15.58
N LEU A 73 -2.63 1.26 14.25
CA LEU A 73 -3.65 1.94 13.46
C LEU A 73 -5.07 1.42 13.74
N GLU A 74 -5.24 0.11 13.92
CA GLU A 74 -6.55 -0.47 14.24
C GLU A 74 -7.08 0.00 15.60
N LYS A 75 -6.20 0.25 16.57
CA LYS A 75 -6.56 0.75 17.90
C LYS A 75 -6.92 2.22 17.93
N LEU A 76 -6.52 3.00 16.92
CA LEU A 76 -6.79 4.43 16.89
C LEU A 76 -8.27 4.69 16.63
N LYS A 77 -8.94 5.30 17.61
CA LYS A 77 -10.29 5.83 17.43
C LYS A 77 -10.18 7.31 17.08
N VAL A 78 -10.42 7.61 15.80
CA VAL A 78 -10.36 8.98 15.28
C VAL A 78 -11.65 9.72 15.64
N GLU A 79 -11.57 10.57 16.67
CA GLU A 79 -12.62 11.54 16.99
C GLU A 79 -12.40 12.86 16.25
N ARG A 80 -13.48 13.56 15.91
CA ARG A 80 -13.41 14.92 15.34
C ARG A 80 -13.65 15.98 16.44
N PRO A 81 -12.83 17.04 16.53
CA PRO A 81 -11.66 17.33 15.71
C PRO A 81 -10.47 16.41 16.03
N VAL A 82 -9.74 16.02 14.99
CA VAL A 82 -8.58 15.12 15.12
C VAL A 82 -7.45 15.86 15.82
N THR A 83 -7.07 15.37 17.00
CA THR A 83 -6.06 16.03 17.84
C THR A 83 -4.90 15.09 18.11
N LEU A 84 -3.67 15.53 17.82
CA LEU A 84 -2.45 14.75 18.00
C LEU A 84 -2.29 14.20 19.44
N GLY A 85 -2.60 15.04 20.45
CA GLY A 85 -2.53 14.63 21.86
C GLY A 85 -3.48 13.47 22.22
N LYS A 86 -4.67 13.42 21.60
CA LYS A 86 -5.61 12.30 21.81
C LYS A 86 -5.08 11.00 21.19
N LEU A 87 -4.56 11.08 19.96
CA LEU A 87 -3.97 9.92 19.26
C LEU A 87 -2.75 9.38 20.01
N MET A 88 -1.86 10.26 20.46
CA MET A 88 -0.72 9.88 21.31
C MET A 88 -1.19 9.26 22.63
N GLY A 89 -2.27 9.77 23.22
CA GLY A 89 -2.89 9.21 24.41
C GLY A 89 -3.39 7.76 24.22
N GLN A 90 -3.93 7.44 23.05
CA GLN A 90 -4.36 6.08 22.68
C GLN A 90 -3.18 5.14 22.40
N LEU A 91 -2.05 5.68 21.91
CA LEU A 91 -0.85 4.90 21.58
C LEU A 91 0.19 4.85 22.71
N LYS A 92 -0.17 5.15 23.97
CA LYS A 92 0.79 5.19 25.10
C LYS A 92 1.68 3.95 25.20
N ASP A 93 1.12 2.76 25.05
CA ASP A 93 1.88 1.51 25.15
C ASP A 93 2.86 1.34 23.98
N TYR A 94 2.45 1.76 22.77
CA TYR A 94 3.32 1.77 21.60
C TYR A 94 4.39 2.84 21.69
N LEU A 95 4.10 4.02 22.24
CA LEU A 95 5.08 5.08 22.49
C LEU A 95 6.14 4.63 23.51
N ARG A 96 5.77 3.84 24.52
CA ARG A 96 6.72 3.29 25.49
C ARG A 96 7.65 2.24 24.86
N LYS A 97 7.13 1.41 23.95
CA LYS A 97 7.90 0.31 23.33
C LYS A 97 8.71 0.76 22.10
N TYR A 98 8.11 1.57 21.24
CA TYR A 98 8.63 1.93 19.91
C TYR A 98 8.97 3.43 19.78
N GLY A 99 8.68 4.25 20.79
CA GLY A 99 9.12 5.65 20.86
C GLY A 99 8.73 6.48 19.63
N ARG A 100 9.75 6.95 18.90
CA ARG A 100 9.62 7.86 17.75
C ARG A 100 8.81 7.29 16.59
N GLU A 101 8.81 5.97 16.40
CA GLU A 101 8.04 5.34 15.33
C GLU A 101 6.53 5.44 15.59
N ALA A 102 6.11 5.16 16.83
CA ALA A 102 4.71 5.32 17.24
C ALA A 102 4.27 6.79 17.20
N GLU A 103 5.18 7.71 17.52
CA GLU A 103 4.94 9.15 17.39
C GLU A 103 4.70 9.56 15.92
N THR A 104 5.45 8.96 14.99
CA THR A 104 5.33 9.21 13.55
C THR A 104 3.97 8.77 13.03
N ILE A 105 3.48 7.60 13.46
CA ILE A 105 2.13 7.11 13.13
C ILE A 105 1.08 8.12 13.60
N ALA A 106 1.14 8.56 14.86
CA ALA A 106 0.17 9.52 15.41
C ALA A 106 0.16 10.84 14.61
N LYS A 107 1.34 11.34 14.24
CA LYS A 107 1.49 12.57 13.42
C LYS A 107 0.90 12.42 12.04
N GLU A 108 1.21 11.31 11.37
CA GLU A 108 0.72 11.04 10.01
C GLU A 108 -0.80 10.86 9.98
N VAL A 109 -1.39 10.17 10.98
CA VAL A 109 -2.85 10.06 11.13
C VAL A 109 -3.48 11.43 11.39
N ALA A 110 -2.89 12.25 12.27
CA ALA A 110 -3.38 13.60 12.54
C ALA A 110 -3.35 14.47 11.28
N ARG A 111 -2.24 14.42 10.52
CA ARG A 111 -2.05 15.18 9.27
C ARG A 111 -3.11 14.84 8.22
N ARG A 112 -3.58 13.60 8.17
CA ARG A 112 -4.60 13.15 7.22
C ARG A 112 -6.04 13.27 7.75
N GLU A 113 -6.26 14.00 8.83
CA GLU A 113 -7.56 14.09 9.50
C GLU A 113 -8.16 12.70 9.82
N GLY A 114 -7.29 11.74 10.15
CA GLY A 114 -7.66 10.37 10.44
C GLY A 114 -7.99 9.49 9.23
N LYS A 115 -7.91 10.02 8.01
CA LYS A 115 -8.09 9.23 6.79
C LYS A 115 -6.77 8.57 6.40
N TRP A 116 -6.58 7.33 6.83
CA TRP A 116 -5.45 6.51 6.43
C TRP A 116 -5.97 5.26 5.70
N PRO A 117 -5.90 5.20 4.36
CA PRO A 117 -6.26 3.98 3.64
C PRO A 117 -5.11 2.98 3.79
N TYR A 118 -5.39 1.83 4.41
CA TYR A 118 -4.49 0.68 4.50
C TYR A 118 -5.32 -0.60 4.44
N SER A 119 -4.68 -1.67 3.97
CA SER A 119 -5.24 -3.02 3.97
C SER A 119 -4.66 -3.82 5.13
N THR A 120 -5.12 -5.05 5.33
CA THR A 120 -4.43 -5.97 6.24
C THR A 120 -3.01 -6.23 5.75
N ARG A 121 -2.08 -6.49 6.68
CA ARG A 121 -0.69 -6.77 6.35
C ARG A 121 -0.58 -7.95 5.38
N GLU A 122 -1.37 -8.98 5.62
CA GLU A 122 -1.40 -10.20 4.81
C GLU A 122 -1.81 -9.89 3.38
N ALA A 123 -2.87 -9.11 3.19
CA ALA A 123 -3.36 -8.71 1.88
C ALA A 123 -2.36 -7.80 1.14
N GLU A 124 -1.69 -6.86 1.83
CA GLU A 124 -0.64 -6.05 1.20
C GLU A 124 0.54 -6.91 0.73
N VAL A 125 1.02 -7.83 1.57
CA VAL A 125 2.13 -8.73 1.21
C VAL A 125 1.73 -9.65 0.06
N GLU A 126 0.52 -10.23 0.10
CA GLU A 126 0.00 -11.11 -0.94
C GLU A 126 -0.16 -10.35 -2.25
N MET A 127 -0.80 -9.18 -2.24
CA MET A 127 -1.02 -8.37 -3.44
C MET A 127 0.29 -7.92 -4.08
N LEU A 128 1.28 -7.49 -3.28
CA LEU A 128 2.62 -7.16 -3.78
C LEU A 128 3.30 -8.36 -4.44
N LYS A 129 3.16 -9.56 -3.86
CA LYS A 129 3.73 -10.80 -4.42
C LYS A 129 3.04 -11.19 -5.72
N THR A 130 1.70 -11.15 -5.74
CA THR A 130 0.88 -11.48 -6.90
C THR A 130 1.16 -10.54 -8.07
N LEU A 131 1.28 -9.24 -7.81
CA LEU A 131 1.50 -8.21 -8.83
C LEU A 131 2.98 -7.87 -9.05
N ARG A 132 3.90 -8.70 -8.57
CA ARG A 132 5.35 -8.49 -8.73
C ARG A 132 5.76 -8.22 -10.18
N GLN A 133 5.19 -8.98 -11.12
CA GLN A 133 5.49 -8.80 -12.54
C GLN A 133 5.01 -7.44 -13.06
N MET A 134 3.80 -7.01 -12.68
CA MET A 134 3.30 -5.68 -13.06
C MET A 134 4.22 -4.57 -12.54
N ILE A 135 4.74 -4.69 -11.32
CA ILE A 135 5.65 -3.69 -10.76
C ILE A 135 6.96 -3.65 -11.56
N ILE A 136 7.52 -4.82 -11.90
CA ILE A 136 8.71 -4.93 -12.77
C ILE A 136 8.46 -4.23 -14.10
N ASP A 137 7.37 -4.58 -14.79
CA ASP A 137 7.06 -4.05 -16.12
C ASP A 137 6.86 -2.53 -16.12
N ARG A 138 6.27 -1.99 -15.04
CA ARG A 138 5.97 -0.55 -14.91
C ARG A 138 7.11 0.30 -14.34
N THR A 139 8.12 -0.30 -13.75
CA THR A 139 9.28 0.41 -13.17
C THR A 139 10.57 0.17 -13.97
N GLY A 140 10.63 -0.94 -14.72
CA GLY A 140 11.80 -1.33 -15.51
C GLY A 140 12.96 -1.91 -14.70
N VAL A 141 12.74 -2.25 -13.42
CA VAL A 141 13.74 -2.94 -12.59
C VAL A 141 13.81 -4.43 -12.97
N GLU A 142 14.98 -5.05 -12.81
CA GLU A 142 15.21 -6.45 -13.15
C GLU A 142 14.67 -7.42 -12.08
N ASP A 143 14.69 -7.03 -10.80
CA ASP A 143 14.20 -7.87 -9.69
C ASP A 143 13.51 -7.05 -8.59
N ILE A 144 12.58 -7.69 -7.89
CA ILE A 144 11.88 -7.14 -6.73
C ILE A 144 11.95 -8.11 -5.56
N LYS A 145 12.35 -7.59 -4.40
CA LYS A 145 12.32 -8.29 -3.10
C LYS A 145 11.29 -7.64 -2.18
N ILE A 146 10.28 -8.42 -1.79
CA ILE A 146 9.27 -8.00 -0.81
C ILE A 146 9.69 -8.58 0.52
N VAL A 147 9.94 -7.70 1.50
CA VAL A 147 10.51 -8.06 2.79
C VAL A 147 9.65 -7.46 3.89
N GLU A 148 9.25 -8.27 4.86
CA GLU A 148 8.62 -7.75 6.08
C GLU A 148 9.67 -7.03 6.93
N GLU A 149 9.34 -5.87 7.47
CA GLU A 149 10.24 -5.02 8.26
C GLU A 149 11.01 -5.80 9.35
N GLU A 150 10.31 -6.67 10.09
CA GLU A 150 10.87 -7.48 11.18
C GLU A 150 11.86 -8.55 10.71
N LYS A 151 11.81 -8.91 9.42
CA LYS A 151 12.65 -9.91 8.77
C LYS A 151 13.71 -9.28 7.88
N ALA A 152 13.83 -7.95 7.87
CA ALA A 152 14.78 -7.24 7.02
C ALA A 152 16.22 -7.47 7.50
N THR A 153 16.92 -8.40 6.87
CA THR A 153 18.36 -8.65 7.10
C THR A 153 19.25 -7.79 6.22
N TYR A 154 18.71 -7.28 5.10
CA TYR A 154 19.39 -6.41 4.17
C TYR A 154 18.63 -5.09 4.08
N ASP A 155 19.18 -4.04 4.71
CA ASP A 155 18.66 -2.67 4.64
C ASP A 155 19.81 -1.66 4.79
N PRO A 156 20.62 -1.45 3.73
CA PRO A 156 21.83 -0.62 3.79
C PRO A 156 21.57 0.82 4.22
N MET A 157 20.36 1.34 4.01
CA MET A 157 19.98 2.72 4.30
C MET A 157 19.07 2.87 5.52
N GLY A 158 18.75 1.80 6.25
CA GLY A 158 17.83 1.85 7.39
C GLY A 158 16.42 2.31 7.00
N LYS A 159 15.98 2.02 5.76
CA LYS A 159 14.69 2.45 5.23
C LYS A 159 13.53 1.57 5.71
N ALA A 160 13.77 0.32 6.10
CA ALA A 160 12.72 -0.61 6.54
C ALA A 160 11.92 -0.05 7.71
N ALA A 161 12.58 0.59 8.68
CA ALA A 161 11.94 1.22 9.85
C ALA A 161 10.94 2.34 9.48
N ARG A 162 11.05 2.89 8.26
CA ARG A 162 10.14 3.93 7.76
C ARG A 162 8.89 3.38 7.09
N ALA A 163 8.78 2.06 6.92
CA ALA A 163 7.59 1.44 6.37
C ALA A 163 6.40 1.69 7.30
N LEU A 164 5.26 2.02 6.69
CA LEU A 164 3.97 2.20 7.36
C LEU A 164 2.89 1.39 6.63
N PRO A 165 1.79 1.01 7.30
CA PRO A 165 0.66 0.36 6.64
C PRO A 165 0.16 1.16 5.43
N GLY A 166 -0.07 0.51 4.28
CA GLY A 166 -0.43 1.18 3.02
C GLY A 166 0.66 2.09 2.43
N LYS A 167 1.85 2.15 3.03
CA LYS A 167 3.04 2.89 2.55
C LYS A 167 4.32 2.10 2.82
N PRO A 168 4.59 1.05 2.03
CA PRO A 168 5.85 0.33 2.10
C PRO A 168 7.05 1.26 1.89
N ALA A 169 8.18 0.96 2.55
CA ALA A 169 9.41 1.70 2.32
C ALA A 169 10.20 1.09 1.15
N LEU A 170 10.80 1.94 0.31
CA LEU A 170 11.47 1.51 -0.92
C LEU A 170 12.97 1.78 -0.89
N TYR A 171 13.75 0.76 -1.26
CA TYR A 171 15.18 0.87 -1.51
C TYR A 171 15.50 0.32 -2.91
N LEU A 172 16.29 1.07 -3.66
CA LEU A 172 16.68 0.75 -5.03
C LEU A 172 18.20 0.65 -5.07
N GLU A 173 18.71 -0.43 -5.67
CA GLU A 173 20.13 -0.68 -5.92
C GLU A 173 20.41 -1.17 -7.34
#